data_AF-A0A3D5XQR2-F1
#
_entry.id   AF-A0A3D5XQR2-F1
#
_cell.length_a   1.000
_cell.length_b   1.000
_cell.length_c   1.000
_cell.angle_alpha   90.00
_cell.angle_beta   90.00
_cell.angle_gamma   90.00
#
_symmetry.space_group_name_H-M   'P 1'
#
loop_
_entity.id
_entity.type
_entity.pdbx_description
1 polymer ?
#
loop_
_entity_poly.entity_id
_entity_poly.type
_entity_poly.pdbx_seq_one_letter_code
_entity_poly.pdbx_strand_id
1 'polypeptide(L)'
;MHILNLIKVFNIDNIILKGIIIVDVRRIDLVQLNEAINLIKKVFEEYEHFDYTKEGINNFYKEIKKETLIKKINNENLKLIGTFIEERLTGVLGYIDNRITLFYVDYDYQGLGMGKALLQYYLEDAKLSGIRQIVVNSTLLVKEIFEKYGFFVTGETVKEKGMTYIPMAYNLLNVALGSFVNVIVDAPIGMIHPYLPDTFYEINAGFISDILNMDDDFQEAYIYGVYKPIEKFNGTVIGIIHYKDRDTTKWIVSNTIDFKIDDVINDIGHLEYGVDLDIEWLKIN
;
A
#
# COMPACT_ATOMS: atom_id res chain seq x y z
N MET A 1 -4.63 -12.22 9.90
CA MET A 1 -3.27 -11.76 10.26
C MET A 1 -3.42 -10.34 10.76
N HIS A 2 -3.03 -10.05 12.00
CA HIS A 2 -3.08 -8.68 12.54
C HIS A 2 -1.83 -7.92 12.09
N ILE A 3 -1.98 -6.65 11.70
CA ILE A 3 -0.83 -5.79 11.35
C ILE A 3 -0.80 -4.63 12.35
N LEU A 4 0.27 -4.58 13.14
CA LEU A 4 0.53 -3.47 14.06
C LEU A 4 1.34 -2.39 13.34
N ASN A 5 0.80 -1.19 13.26
CA ASN A 5 1.49 -0.02 12.72
C ASN A 5 1.87 0.94 13.85
N LEU A 6 3.13 1.36 13.87
CA LEU A 6 3.62 2.41 14.77
C LEU A 6 3.46 3.76 14.08
N ILE A 7 2.56 4.60 14.61
CA ILE A 7 2.36 5.96 14.08
C ILE A 7 2.88 6.97 15.10
N LYS A 8 3.81 7.84 14.67
CA LYS A 8 4.19 9.04 15.42
C LYS A 8 3.19 10.14 15.12
N VAL A 9 2.31 10.43 16.07
CA VAL A 9 1.37 11.54 15.98
C VAL A 9 2.03 12.80 16.50
N PHE A 10 2.11 13.83 15.66
CA PHE A 10 2.44 15.18 16.10
C PHE A 10 1.14 15.99 16.11
N ASN A 11 0.77 16.42 17.32
CA ASN A 11 -0.18 17.49 17.64
C ASN A 11 -1.65 17.10 17.87
N ILE A 12 -2.07 17.20 19.15
CA ILE A 12 -3.40 17.63 19.57
C ILE A 12 -3.16 18.63 20.72
N ASP A 13 -3.63 19.86 20.51
CA ASP A 13 -3.73 21.01 21.41
C ASP A 13 -2.98 20.96 22.76
N ASN A 14 -1.89 21.74 22.82
CA ASN A 14 -1.24 22.27 24.04
C ASN A 14 -0.78 21.29 25.13
N ILE A 15 -0.61 20.00 24.82
CA ILE A 15 0.19 19.08 25.63
C ILE A 15 1.11 18.28 24.72
N ILE A 16 2.44 18.49 24.82
CA ILE A 16 3.43 17.64 24.17
C ILE A 16 3.43 16.28 24.88
N LEU A 17 2.55 15.37 24.48
CA LEU A 17 2.70 13.95 24.77
C LEU A 17 3.61 13.34 23.70
N LYS A 18 4.88 13.12 24.05
CA LYS A 18 5.77 12.20 23.31
C LYS A 18 5.26 10.77 23.53
N GLY A 19 4.19 10.39 22.83
CA GLY A 19 3.61 9.05 22.89
C GLY A 19 3.75 8.32 21.55
N ILE A 20 3.99 7.01 21.62
CA ILE A 20 3.81 6.09 20.50
C ILE A 20 2.33 5.68 20.55
N ILE A 21 1.57 5.92 19.49
CA ILE A 21 0.23 5.35 19.35
C ILE A 21 0.37 4.05 18.56
N ILE A 22 -0.01 2.95 19.19
CA ILE A 22 -0.09 1.64 18.55
C ILE A 22 -1.43 1.56 17.84
N VAL A 23 -1.38 1.44 16.51
CA VAL A 23 -2.57 1.28 15.69
C VAL A 23 -2.63 -0.17 15.22
N ASP A 24 -3.68 -0.88 15.60
CA ASP A 24 -3.95 -2.22 15.07
C ASP A 24 -4.84 -2.12 13.82
N VAL A 25 -4.48 -2.82 12.76
CA VAL A 25 -5.31 -2.96 11.57
C VAL A 25 -5.76 -4.41 11.46
N ARG A 26 -7.08 -4.61 11.51
CA ARG A 26 -7.69 -5.95 11.50
C ARG A 26 -9.07 -5.95 10.86
N ARG A 27 -9.57 -7.15 10.59
CA ARG A 27 -10.94 -7.34 10.08
C ARG A 27 -11.98 -6.91 11.11
N ILE A 28 -13.05 -6.30 10.61
CA ILE A 28 -14.25 -5.95 11.38
C ILE A 28 -15.19 -7.15 11.33
N ASP A 29 -15.59 -7.66 12.48
CA ASP A 29 -16.55 -8.76 12.58
C ASP A 29 -18.00 -8.26 12.68
N LEU A 30 -18.96 -9.20 12.73
CA LEU A 30 -20.39 -8.88 12.81
C LEU A 30 -20.80 -8.17 14.10
N VAL A 31 -20.02 -8.30 15.19
CA VAL A 31 -20.27 -7.62 16.46
C VAL A 31 -19.90 -6.14 16.32
N GLN A 32 -18.78 -5.87 15.66
CA GLN A 32 -18.25 -4.53 15.41
C GLN A 32 -18.92 -3.81 14.22
N LEU A 33 -19.71 -4.52 13.41
CA LEU A 33 -20.37 -3.95 12.22
C LEU A 33 -21.23 -2.72 12.51
N ASN A 34 -21.93 -2.68 13.65
CA ASN A 34 -22.73 -1.51 14.03
C ASN A 34 -21.86 -0.28 14.30
N GLU A 35 -20.70 -0.47 14.94
CA GLU A 35 -19.74 0.61 15.21
C GLU A 35 -19.17 1.16 13.90
N ALA A 36 -18.82 0.27 12.97
CA ALA A 36 -18.37 0.65 11.63
C ALA A 36 -19.41 1.48 10.88
N ILE A 37 -20.68 1.04 10.88
CA ILE A 37 -21.79 1.79 10.25
C ILE A 37 -21.93 3.17 10.87
N ASN A 38 -21.82 3.29 12.20
CA ASN A 38 -21.94 4.58 12.89
C ASN A 38 -20.78 5.53 12.53
N LEU A 39 -19.55 5.03 12.47
CA LEU A 39 -18.39 5.81 12.05
C LEU A 39 -18.56 6.30 10.60
N ILE A 40 -18.94 5.41 9.69
CA ILE A 40 -19.18 5.76 8.28
C ILE A 40 -20.25 6.85 8.17
N LYS A 41 -21.37 6.71 8.90
CA LYS A 41 -22.44 7.72 8.92
C LYS A 41 -21.94 9.07 9.44
N LYS A 42 -21.24 9.07 10.57
CA LYS A 42 -20.68 10.29 11.18
C LYS A 42 -19.84 11.05 10.15
N VAL A 43 -18.87 10.38 9.53
CA VAL A 43 -17.95 11.02 8.57
C VAL A 43 -18.68 11.48 7.31
N PHE A 44 -19.63 10.67 6.79
CA PHE A 44 -20.42 11.03 5.61
C PHE A 44 -21.28 12.28 5.85
N GLU A 45 -22.01 12.32 6.97
CA GLU A 45 -22.89 13.43 7.35
C GLU A 45 -22.12 14.72 7.64
N GLU A 46 -20.88 14.62 8.08
CA GLU A 46 -20.10 15.80 8.42
C GLU A 46 -19.45 16.44 7.18
N TYR A 47 -19.06 15.66 6.16
CA TYR A 47 -18.21 16.17 5.07
C TYR A 47 -18.60 15.76 3.65
N GLU A 48 -19.16 14.57 3.43
CA GLU A 48 -19.32 14.02 2.07
C GLU A 48 -20.72 14.27 1.49
N HIS A 49 -21.76 14.33 2.33
CA HIS A 49 -23.14 14.46 1.87
C HIS A 49 -23.42 15.73 1.05
N PHE A 50 -22.58 16.77 1.16
CA PHE A 50 -22.72 18.01 0.40
C PHE A 50 -22.52 17.82 -1.11
N ASP A 51 -21.78 16.77 -1.51
CA ASP A 51 -21.55 16.43 -2.92
C ASP A 51 -22.68 15.56 -3.53
N TYR A 52 -23.70 15.24 -2.73
CA TYR A 52 -24.75 14.29 -3.07
C TYR A 52 -26.10 14.98 -3.26
N THR A 53 -26.91 14.47 -4.18
CA THR A 53 -28.32 14.81 -4.23
C THR A 53 -29.10 14.09 -3.12
N LYS A 54 -30.34 14.50 -2.84
CA LYS A 54 -31.23 13.77 -1.91
C LYS A 54 -31.38 12.29 -2.29
N GLU A 55 -31.42 11.98 -3.58
CA GLU A 55 -31.45 10.61 -4.07
C GLU A 55 -30.14 9.87 -3.74
N GLY A 56 -28.99 10.51 -3.99
CA GLY A 56 -27.68 9.97 -3.65
C GLY A 56 -27.54 9.66 -2.17
N ILE A 57 -27.95 10.58 -1.29
CA ILE A 57 -27.95 10.39 0.17
C ILE A 57 -28.82 9.19 0.56
N ASN A 58 -30.04 9.08 0.00
CA ASN A 58 -30.92 7.95 0.26
C ASN A 58 -30.33 6.61 -0.23
N ASN A 59 -29.64 6.62 -1.38
CA ASN A 59 -28.96 5.44 -1.90
C ASN A 59 -27.78 5.05 -1.00
N PHE A 60 -26.96 6.01 -0.57
CA PHE A 60 -25.87 5.77 0.37
C PHE A 60 -26.36 5.09 1.66
N TYR A 61 -27.41 5.59 2.31
CA TYR A 61 -27.95 4.97 3.52
C TYR A 61 -28.49 3.55 3.30
N LYS A 62 -28.98 3.22 2.09
CA LYS A 62 -29.38 1.84 1.73
C LYS A 62 -28.15 0.93 1.59
N GLU A 63 -27.07 1.45 0.99
CA GLU A 63 -25.82 0.71 0.77
C GLU A 63 -25.14 0.33 2.09
N ILE A 64 -25.09 1.24 3.06
CA ILE A 64 -24.45 1.01 4.36
C ILE A 64 -25.40 0.39 5.41
N LYS A 65 -26.63 0.06 5.03
CA LYS A 65 -27.59 -0.56 5.94
C LYS A 65 -27.08 -1.93 6.37
N LYS A 66 -27.24 -2.27 7.66
CA LYS A 66 -26.73 -3.52 8.24
C LYS A 66 -27.11 -4.76 7.43
N GLU A 67 -28.38 -4.90 7.05
CA GLU A 67 -28.81 -6.08 6.29
C GLU A 67 -28.20 -6.12 4.89
N THR A 68 -27.97 -4.96 4.26
CA THR A 68 -27.29 -4.86 2.96
C THR A 68 -25.83 -5.29 3.08
N LEU A 69 -25.11 -4.78 4.07
CA LEU A 69 -23.70 -5.14 4.30
C LEU A 69 -23.55 -6.62 4.63
N ILE A 70 -24.42 -7.19 5.47
CA ILE A 70 -24.40 -8.64 5.77
C ILE A 70 -24.62 -9.48 4.50
N LYS A 71 -25.54 -9.07 3.63
CA LYS A 71 -25.75 -9.77 2.34
C LYS A 71 -24.50 -9.71 1.48
N LYS A 72 -23.85 -8.55 1.36
CA LYS A 72 -22.61 -8.41 0.59
C LYS A 72 -21.46 -9.22 1.18
N ILE A 73 -21.33 -9.27 2.51
CA ILE A 73 -20.31 -10.08 3.20
C ILE A 73 -20.51 -11.56 2.84
N ASN A 74 -21.74 -12.05 2.88
CA ASN A 74 -22.03 -13.47 2.67
C ASN A 74 -22.04 -13.88 1.20
N ASN A 75 -22.48 -13.01 0.29
CA ASN A 75 -22.80 -13.37 -1.08
C ASN A 75 -21.87 -12.73 -2.13
N GLU A 76 -21.22 -11.62 -1.78
CA GLU A 76 -20.42 -10.80 -2.71
C GLU A 76 -18.97 -10.62 -2.21
N ASN A 77 -18.54 -11.42 -1.22
CA ASN A 77 -17.18 -11.39 -0.67
C ASN A 77 -16.75 -9.99 -0.16
N LEU A 78 -17.69 -9.18 0.32
CA LEU A 78 -17.36 -7.91 0.97
C LEU A 78 -16.53 -8.18 2.22
N LYS A 79 -15.33 -7.61 2.25
CA LYS A 79 -14.45 -7.60 3.42
C LYS A 79 -14.45 -6.19 4.01
N LEU A 80 -14.50 -6.12 5.33
CA LEU A 80 -14.37 -4.87 6.10
C LEU A 80 -13.16 -4.99 7.01
N ILE A 81 -12.29 -3.98 6.97
CA ILE A 81 -11.14 -3.82 7.86
C ILE A 81 -11.23 -2.47 8.58
N GLY A 82 -10.63 -2.39 9.75
CA GLY A 82 -10.65 -1.19 10.58
C GLY A 82 -9.32 -0.91 11.26
N THR A 83 -9.08 0.37 11.55
CA THR A 83 -7.99 0.81 12.43
C THR A 83 -8.51 0.93 13.85
N PHE A 84 -7.75 0.40 14.81
CA PHE A 84 -8.10 0.38 16.21
C PHE A 84 -7.00 1.03 17.07
N ILE A 85 -7.42 1.92 17.97
CA ILE A 85 -6.57 2.45 19.05
C ILE A 85 -7.24 2.04 20.35
N GLU A 86 -6.55 1.27 21.19
CA GLU A 86 -7.10 0.78 22.47
C GLU A 86 -8.49 0.16 22.31
N GLU A 87 -8.67 -0.69 21.29
CA GLU A 87 -9.94 -1.33 20.87
C GLU A 87 -11.03 -0.41 20.29
N ARG A 88 -10.84 0.92 20.29
CA ARG A 88 -11.77 1.86 19.65
C ARG A 88 -11.58 1.85 18.13
N LEU A 89 -12.66 1.66 17.37
CA LEU A 89 -12.63 1.79 15.92
C LEU A 89 -12.46 3.26 15.51
N THR A 90 -11.46 3.54 14.66
CA THR A 90 -11.06 4.90 14.24
C THR A 90 -11.09 5.09 12.73
N GLY A 91 -11.23 4.01 11.97
CA GLY A 91 -11.36 4.06 10.52
C GLY A 91 -11.84 2.72 9.97
N VAL A 92 -12.45 2.76 8.79
CA VAL A 92 -13.05 1.62 8.10
C VAL A 92 -12.66 1.66 6.62
N LEU A 93 -12.21 0.53 6.09
CA LEU A 93 -12.09 0.30 4.65
C LEU A 93 -12.87 -0.96 4.29
N GLY A 94 -13.77 -0.83 3.33
CA GLY A 94 -14.54 -1.93 2.76
C GLY A 94 -14.18 -2.18 1.31
N TYR A 95 -14.00 -3.44 0.94
CA TYR A 95 -13.61 -3.81 -0.42
C TYR A 95 -14.23 -5.13 -0.87
N ILE A 96 -14.46 -5.23 -2.18
CA ILE A 96 -14.91 -6.44 -2.87
C ILE A 96 -13.88 -6.70 -3.96
N ASP A 97 -13.18 -7.82 -3.86
CA ASP A 97 -12.09 -8.21 -4.74
C ASP A 97 -11.08 -7.07 -4.94
N ASN A 98 -11.10 -6.42 -6.10
CA ASN A 98 -10.18 -5.33 -6.44
C ASN A 98 -10.76 -3.92 -6.26
N ARG A 99 -11.99 -3.78 -5.76
CA ARG A 99 -12.70 -2.51 -5.66
C ARG A 99 -12.81 -2.05 -4.21
N ILE A 100 -12.34 -0.83 -3.95
CA ILE A 100 -12.68 -0.11 -2.70
C ILE A 100 -14.14 0.36 -2.81
N THR A 101 -14.94 0.01 -1.81
CA THR A 101 -16.38 0.32 -1.73
C THR A 101 -16.71 1.29 -0.61
N LEU A 102 -15.92 1.31 0.46
CA LEU A 102 -16.06 2.22 1.61
C LEU A 102 -14.66 2.60 2.08
N PHE A 103 -14.42 3.87 2.41
CA PHE A 103 -13.15 4.30 2.98
C PHE A 103 -13.32 5.56 3.84
N TYR A 104 -13.38 5.37 5.15
CA TYR A 104 -13.76 6.41 6.11
C TYR A 104 -12.82 6.40 7.31
N VAL A 105 -12.34 7.56 7.73
CA VAL A 105 -11.50 7.73 8.93
C VAL A 105 -12.15 8.81 9.80
N ASP A 106 -12.30 8.53 11.09
CA ASP A 106 -12.81 9.48 12.07
C ASP A 106 -11.93 10.75 12.06
N TYR A 107 -12.59 11.91 12.05
CA TYR A 107 -11.95 13.22 11.85
C TYR A 107 -10.80 13.47 12.83
N ASP A 108 -11.01 13.12 14.10
CA ASP A 108 -10.01 13.30 15.18
C ASP A 108 -8.73 12.48 14.94
N TYR A 109 -8.76 11.54 13.99
CA TYR A 109 -7.66 10.65 13.63
C TYR A 109 -7.20 10.79 12.18
N GLN A 110 -7.73 11.78 11.44
CA GLN A 110 -7.25 12.11 10.09
C GLN A 110 -5.89 12.81 10.14
N GLY A 111 -5.13 12.74 9.05
CA GLY A 111 -3.75 13.27 9.00
C GLY A 111 -2.74 12.46 9.82
N LEU A 112 -3.20 11.49 10.63
CA LEU A 112 -2.37 10.61 11.45
C LEU A 112 -2.00 9.31 10.73
N GLY A 113 -2.24 9.17 9.42
CA GLY A 113 -1.86 7.96 8.67
C GLY A 113 -2.79 6.76 8.81
N MET A 114 -3.95 6.87 9.48
CA MET A 114 -4.95 5.78 9.58
C MET A 114 -5.41 5.28 8.20
N GLY A 115 -5.71 6.21 7.29
CA GLY A 115 -6.10 5.86 5.93
C GLY A 115 -5.00 5.09 5.19
N LYS A 116 -3.75 5.55 5.32
CA LYS A 116 -2.59 4.86 4.75
C LYS A 116 -2.44 3.44 5.32
N ALA A 117 -2.62 3.26 6.63
CA ALA A 117 -2.54 1.96 7.29
C ALA A 117 -3.64 0.99 6.79
N LEU A 118 -4.88 1.46 6.65
CA LEU A 118 -5.98 0.69 6.07
C LEU A 118 -5.69 0.29 4.62
N LEU A 119 -5.25 1.25 3.81
CA LEU A 119 -4.94 1.00 2.41
C LEU A 119 -3.80 -0.01 2.27
N GLN A 120 -2.71 0.14 3.02
CA GLN A 120 -1.58 -0.80 3.01
C GLN A 120 -2.03 -2.22 3.36
N TYR A 121 -2.84 -2.40 4.41
CA TYR A 121 -3.38 -3.72 4.75
C TYR A 121 -4.14 -4.33 3.57
N TYR A 122 -5.00 -3.56 2.90
CA TYR A 122 -5.75 -4.04 1.74
C TYR A 122 -4.84 -4.34 0.54
N LEU A 123 -3.86 -3.48 0.24
CA LEU A 123 -2.92 -3.71 -0.85
C LEU A 123 -2.16 -5.03 -0.65
N GLU A 124 -1.75 -5.37 0.56
CA GLU A 124 -1.12 -6.66 0.86
C GLU A 124 -2.10 -7.85 0.67
N ASP A 125 -3.34 -7.76 1.16
CA ASP A 125 -4.36 -8.81 0.91
C ASP A 125 -4.63 -8.99 -0.59
N ALA A 126 -4.64 -7.88 -1.35
CA ALA A 126 -4.85 -7.88 -2.78
C ALA A 126 -3.67 -8.48 -3.57
N LYS A 127 -2.43 -8.17 -3.19
CA LYS A 127 -1.21 -8.78 -3.76
C LYS A 127 -1.21 -10.29 -3.55
N LEU A 128 -1.45 -10.75 -2.32
CA LEU A 128 -1.53 -12.17 -1.99
C LEU A 128 -2.66 -12.89 -2.73
N SER A 129 -3.70 -12.16 -3.12
CA SER A 129 -4.82 -12.68 -3.91
C SER A 129 -4.58 -12.59 -5.44
N GLY A 130 -3.38 -12.22 -5.89
CA GLY A 130 -3.03 -12.11 -7.30
C GLY A 130 -3.71 -10.94 -8.04
N ILE A 131 -4.25 -9.96 -7.31
CA ILE A 131 -4.91 -8.79 -7.89
C ILE A 131 -3.83 -7.85 -8.45
N ARG A 132 -3.99 -7.46 -9.72
CA ARG A 132 -3.01 -6.63 -10.44
C ARG A 132 -3.32 -5.13 -10.42
N GLN A 133 -4.57 -4.77 -10.14
CA GLN A 133 -5.02 -3.38 -10.13
C GLN A 133 -6.19 -3.22 -9.18
N ILE A 134 -6.12 -2.20 -8.32
CA ILE A 134 -7.21 -1.75 -7.46
C ILE A 134 -7.95 -0.61 -8.13
N VAL A 135 -9.27 -0.54 -7.95
CA VAL A 135 -10.10 0.54 -8.48
C VAL A 135 -10.96 1.18 -7.39
N VAL A 136 -11.23 2.47 -7.54
CA VAL A 136 -12.09 3.24 -6.64
C VAL A 136 -12.84 4.33 -7.41
N ASN A 137 -14.04 4.65 -6.96
CA ASN A 137 -14.76 5.83 -7.41
C ASN A 137 -14.58 6.90 -6.33
N SER A 138 -13.71 7.89 -6.59
CA SER A 138 -13.39 8.95 -5.64
C SER A 138 -14.36 10.12 -5.78
N THR A 139 -14.80 10.71 -4.67
CA THR A 139 -15.39 12.05 -4.72
C THR A 139 -14.33 13.10 -5.09
N LEU A 140 -14.76 14.30 -5.45
CA LEU A 140 -13.85 15.40 -5.79
C LEU A 140 -12.98 15.79 -4.60
N LEU A 141 -13.53 15.73 -3.38
CA LEU A 141 -12.85 16.10 -2.14
C LEU A 141 -11.65 15.19 -1.81
N VAL A 142 -11.76 13.90 -2.11
CA VAL A 142 -10.75 12.89 -1.71
C VAL A 142 -9.81 12.49 -2.86
N LYS A 143 -10.01 13.04 -4.06
CA LYS A 143 -9.17 12.79 -5.24
C LYS A 143 -7.68 12.97 -4.93
N GLU A 144 -7.32 14.12 -4.37
CA GLU A 144 -5.92 14.45 -4.08
C GLU A 144 -5.29 13.49 -3.06
N ILE A 145 -6.09 12.93 -2.15
CA ILE A 145 -5.63 11.93 -1.17
C ILE A 145 -5.31 10.62 -1.88
N PHE A 146 -6.19 10.17 -2.77
CA PHE A 146 -5.92 8.98 -3.59
C PHE A 146 -4.70 9.18 -4.51
N GLU A 147 -4.54 10.35 -5.11
CA GLU A 147 -3.33 10.69 -5.88
C GLU A 147 -2.06 10.61 -5.03
N LYS A 148 -2.08 11.13 -3.79
CA LYS A 148 -0.97 10.99 -2.83
C LYS A 148 -0.67 9.54 -2.44
N TYR A 149 -1.68 8.66 -2.48
CA TYR A 149 -1.51 7.23 -2.28
C TYR A 149 -1.08 6.47 -3.54
N GLY A 150 -0.86 7.17 -4.65
CA GLY A 150 -0.38 6.62 -5.91
C GLY A 150 -1.48 6.15 -6.87
N PHE A 151 -2.76 6.45 -6.58
CA PHE A 151 -3.83 6.22 -7.54
C PHE A 151 -3.76 7.27 -8.66
N PHE A 152 -4.20 6.90 -9.85
CA PHE A 152 -4.32 7.79 -11.00
C PHE A 152 -5.74 7.76 -11.55
N VAL A 153 -6.16 8.88 -12.15
CA VAL A 153 -7.47 9.00 -12.80
C VAL A 153 -7.53 8.12 -14.05
N THR A 154 -8.60 7.35 -14.20
CA THR A 154 -8.78 6.42 -15.33
C THR A 154 -9.90 6.81 -16.30
N GLY A 155 -10.63 7.88 -16.00
CA GLY A 155 -11.73 8.35 -16.84
C GLY A 155 -12.26 9.71 -16.43
N GLU A 156 -13.29 10.15 -17.15
CA GLU A 156 -13.94 11.44 -16.90
C GLU A 156 -14.75 11.45 -15.60
N THR A 157 -15.10 12.65 -15.13
CA THR A 157 -16.02 12.81 -13.99
C THR A 157 -17.41 12.30 -14.37
N VAL A 158 -17.95 11.38 -13.58
CA VAL A 158 -19.26 10.76 -13.80
C VAL A 158 -20.27 11.33 -12.82
N LYS A 159 -21.48 11.64 -13.32
CA LYS A 159 -22.65 12.00 -12.50
C LYS A 159 -23.73 10.93 -12.68
N GLU A 160 -23.90 10.07 -11.69
CA GLU A 160 -24.85 8.95 -11.75
C GLU A 160 -25.51 8.73 -10.39
N LYS A 161 -26.80 8.36 -10.37
CA LYS A 161 -27.55 7.98 -9.16
C LYS A 161 -27.45 8.97 -7.99
N GLY A 162 -27.32 10.26 -8.32
CA GLY A 162 -27.24 11.34 -7.34
C GLY A 162 -25.85 11.56 -6.73
N MET A 163 -24.79 10.98 -7.30
CA MET A 163 -23.40 11.17 -6.87
C MET A 163 -22.54 11.68 -8.03
N THR A 164 -21.54 12.49 -7.70
CA THR A 164 -20.47 12.87 -8.63
C THR A 164 -19.18 12.19 -8.19
N TYR A 165 -18.55 11.41 -9.08
CA TYR A 165 -17.30 10.71 -8.77
C TYR A 165 -16.34 10.71 -9.95
N ILE A 166 -15.06 10.47 -9.66
CA ILE A 166 -14.00 10.28 -10.64
C ILE A 166 -13.49 8.83 -10.48
N PRO A 167 -13.50 8.02 -11.55
CA PRO A 167 -12.91 6.69 -11.52
C PRO A 167 -11.38 6.80 -11.43
N MET A 168 -10.80 6.06 -10.48
CA MET A 168 -9.37 6.02 -10.24
C MET A 168 -8.90 4.58 -10.10
N ALA A 169 -7.63 4.33 -10.40
CA ALA A 169 -7.00 3.03 -10.25
C ALA A 169 -5.62 3.14 -9.61
N TYR A 170 -5.19 2.03 -9.02
CA TYR A 170 -3.86 1.83 -8.48
C TYR A 170 -3.31 0.51 -9.01
N ASN A 171 -2.19 0.57 -9.72
CA ASN A 171 -1.61 -0.63 -10.31
C ASN A 171 -0.77 -1.35 -9.24
N LEU A 172 -1.20 -2.54 -8.83
CA LEU A 172 -0.45 -3.40 -7.90
C LEU A 172 0.82 -3.96 -8.54
N LEU A 173 0.86 -4.06 -9.87
CA LEU A 173 2.08 -4.36 -10.63
C LEU A 173 3.17 -3.29 -10.50
N ASN A 174 2.82 -2.07 -10.05
CA ASN A 174 3.74 -0.92 -9.94
C ASN A 174 4.13 -0.58 -8.48
N VAL A 175 3.87 -1.47 -7.50
CA VAL A 175 3.98 -1.16 -6.04
C VAL A 175 5.29 -1.66 -5.44
N ALA A 176 6.25 -2.05 -6.27
CA ALA A 176 7.57 -2.33 -5.79
C ALA A 176 8.18 -1.07 -5.17
N LEU A 177 8.24 0.04 -5.93
CA LEU A 177 8.82 1.30 -5.49
C LEU A 177 8.14 1.91 -4.25
N GLY A 178 8.94 2.22 -3.24
CA GLY A 178 8.50 2.81 -1.97
C GLY A 178 7.97 1.80 -0.95
N SER A 179 7.82 0.53 -1.30
CA SER A 179 7.43 -0.51 -0.35
C SER A 179 8.55 -0.84 0.63
N PHE A 180 8.21 -1.11 1.88
CA PHE A 180 9.14 -1.62 2.89
C PHE A 180 9.07 -3.15 2.92
N VAL A 181 10.21 -3.80 2.75
CA VAL A 181 10.33 -5.25 2.49
C VAL A 181 11.41 -5.91 3.33
N ASN A 182 11.25 -7.20 3.59
CA ASN A 182 12.22 -8.10 4.22
C ASN A 182 12.93 -8.93 3.15
N VAL A 183 14.26 -8.84 3.10
CA VAL A 183 15.15 -9.54 2.16
C VAL A 183 15.91 -10.63 2.92
N ILE A 184 15.91 -11.85 2.38
CA ILE A 184 16.84 -12.92 2.78
C ILE A 184 18.03 -12.87 1.82
N VAL A 185 19.24 -12.78 2.36
CA VAL A 185 20.49 -12.63 1.59
C VAL A 185 21.13 -13.98 1.39
N ASP A 186 21.20 -14.43 0.14
CA ASP A 186 21.87 -15.65 -0.31
C ASP A 186 23.16 -15.37 -1.10
N ALA A 187 23.40 -14.10 -1.47
CA ALA A 187 24.63 -13.61 -2.08
C ALA A 187 25.20 -12.42 -1.30
N PRO A 188 25.83 -12.66 -0.13
CA PRO A 188 26.43 -11.59 0.67
C PRO A 188 27.71 -11.03 0.01
N ILE A 189 28.07 -9.80 0.39
CA ILE A 189 29.31 -9.16 -0.07
C ILE A 189 30.53 -10.07 0.19
N GLY A 190 31.37 -10.21 -0.84
CA GLY A 190 32.58 -11.04 -0.81
C GLY A 190 32.35 -12.51 -1.22
N MET A 191 31.11 -12.92 -1.50
CA MET A 191 30.84 -14.20 -2.15
C MET A 191 31.27 -14.18 -3.62
N ILE A 192 31.78 -15.29 -4.13
CA ILE A 192 32.12 -15.44 -5.56
C ILE A 192 30.83 -15.49 -6.38
N HIS A 193 30.76 -14.70 -7.45
CA HIS A 193 29.62 -14.69 -8.35
C HIS A 193 29.56 -16.01 -9.14
N PRO A 194 28.45 -16.77 -9.11
CA PRO A 194 28.40 -18.12 -9.66
C PRO A 194 28.55 -18.17 -11.19
N TYR A 195 28.19 -17.09 -11.89
CA TYR A 195 28.15 -17.04 -13.36
C TYR A 195 29.17 -16.08 -13.99
N LEU A 196 29.82 -15.23 -13.19
CA LEU A 196 30.75 -14.21 -13.69
C LEU A 196 32.17 -14.62 -13.25
N PRO A 197 33.08 -14.93 -14.19
CA PRO A 197 34.44 -15.35 -13.87
C PRO A 197 35.19 -14.31 -13.03
N ASP A 198 35.92 -14.76 -12.02
CA ASP A 198 36.78 -13.94 -11.16
C ASP A 198 36.09 -12.70 -10.55
N THR A 199 34.77 -12.75 -10.41
CA THR A 199 33.94 -11.65 -9.91
C THR A 199 33.39 -11.99 -8.53
N PHE A 200 33.41 -11.02 -7.62
CA PHE A 200 32.81 -11.13 -6.30
C PHE A 200 31.59 -10.21 -6.23
N TYR A 201 30.60 -10.58 -5.42
CA TYR A 201 29.53 -9.65 -5.06
C TYR A 201 30.10 -8.50 -4.23
N GLU A 202 30.08 -7.29 -4.79
CA GLU A 202 30.47 -6.05 -4.09
C GLU A 202 29.29 -5.40 -3.34
N ILE A 203 28.08 -5.90 -3.61
CA ILE A 203 26.82 -5.52 -2.97
C ILE A 203 26.10 -6.78 -2.48
N ASN A 204 25.36 -6.69 -1.38
CA ASN A 204 24.55 -7.82 -0.94
C ASN A 204 23.36 -8.00 -1.90
N ALA A 205 23.07 -9.25 -2.27
CA ALA A 205 21.93 -9.62 -3.10
C ALA A 205 21.16 -10.78 -2.47
N GLY A 206 19.87 -10.85 -2.76
CA GLY A 206 18.95 -11.81 -2.17
C GLY A 206 17.58 -11.76 -2.79
N PHE A 207 16.59 -12.25 -2.04
CA PHE A 207 15.19 -12.25 -2.47
C PHE A 207 14.24 -11.71 -1.41
N ILE A 208 13.12 -11.14 -1.87
CA ILE A 208 12.06 -10.61 -1.02
C ILE A 208 11.29 -11.77 -0.38
N SER A 209 11.40 -11.91 0.93
CA SER A 209 10.74 -12.97 1.71
C SER A 209 9.25 -12.72 1.96
N ASP A 210 8.77 -11.49 1.75
CA ASP A 210 7.36 -11.12 1.90
C ASP A 210 6.49 -11.55 0.71
N ILE A 211 7.12 -11.89 -0.43
CA ILE A 211 6.44 -12.23 -1.67
C ILE A 211 6.59 -13.74 -1.90
N LEU A 212 5.48 -14.46 -1.77
CA LEU A 212 5.37 -15.86 -2.16
C LEU A 212 4.76 -15.91 -3.56
N ASN A 213 5.57 -16.13 -4.59
CA ASN A 213 5.07 -16.35 -5.94
C ASN A 213 4.54 -17.78 -6.08
N MET A 214 3.52 -17.95 -6.93
CA MET A 214 2.83 -19.24 -7.11
C MET A 214 3.70 -20.31 -7.78
N ASP A 215 4.79 -19.91 -8.44
CA ASP A 215 5.64 -20.76 -9.30
C ASP A 215 7.10 -20.86 -8.80
N ASP A 216 7.36 -20.69 -7.50
CA ASP A 216 8.72 -20.68 -6.89
C ASP A 216 9.70 -19.61 -7.44
N ASP A 217 9.23 -18.70 -8.30
CA ASP A 217 10.05 -17.56 -8.76
C ASP A 217 10.25 -16.57 -7.62
N PHE A 218 11.48 -16.32 -7.21
CA PHE A 218 11.77 -15.34 -6.17
C PHE A 218 11.85 -13.93 -6.75
N GLN A 219 11.29 -12.94 -6.06
CA GLN A 219 11.56 -11.54 -6.40
C GLN A 219 12.96 -11.17 -5.91
N GLU A 220 13.93 -11.13 -6.83
CA GLU A 220 15.32 -10.78 -6.51
C GLU A 220 15.49 -9.31 -6.13
N ALA A 221 16.50 -9.02 -5.31
CA ALA A 221 16.82 -7.68 -4.85
C ALA A 221 18.32 -7.48 -4.56
N TYR A 222 18.82 -6.28 -4.89
CA TYR A 222 20.06 -5.71 -4.38
C TYR A 222 19.81 -4.90 -3.11
N ILE A 223 20.77 -4.92 -2.18
CA ILE A 223 20.73 -4.12 -0.95
C ILE A 223 21.81 -3.05 -1.00
N TYR A 224 21.40 -1.80 -1.25
CA TYR A 224 22.31 -0.68 -1.43
C TYR A 224 22.52 0.11 -0.13
N GLY A 225 23.74 0.60 0.10
CA GLY A 225 24.10 1.38 1.30
C GLY A 225 24.48 0.55 2.53
N VAL A 226 24.65 -0.78 2.41
CA VAL A 226 25.16 -1.65 3.47
C VAL A 226 26.41 -2.38 3.01
N TYR A 227 27.58 -1.86 3.36
CA TYR A 227 28.88 -2.29 2.86
C TYR A 227 29.58 -3.33 3.75
N LYS A 228 28.82 -4.32 4.21
CA LYS A 228 29.33 -5.48 4.96
C LYS A 228 28.44 -6.70 4.65
N PRO A 229 28.96 -7.94 4.76
CA PRO A 229 28.13 -9.13 4.59
C PRO A 229 27.04 -9.19 5.66
N ILE A 230 25.82 -9.57 5.25
CA ILE A 230 24.64 -9.71 6.09
C ILE A 230 23.81 -10.91 5.63
N GLU A 231 22.96 -11.46 6.51
CA GLU A 231 22.07 -12.59 6.19
C GLU A 231 20.63 -12.16 5.90
N LYS A 232 20.19 -11.03 6.46
CA LYS A 232 18.85 -10.48 6.29
C LYS A 232 18.89 -8.97 6.29
N PHE A 233 17.94 -8.36 5.58
CA PHE A 233 17.83 -6.92 5.50
C PHE A 233 16.38 -6.47 5.42
N ASN A 234 16.03 -5.40 6.12
CA ASN A 234 14.72 -4.78 6.02
C ASN A 234 14.91 -3.36 5.52
N GLY A 235 14.21 -2.97 4.47
CA GLY A 235 14.40 -1.65 3.87
C GLY A 235 13.33 -1.28 2.86
N THR A 236 13.46 -0.10 2.28
CA THR A 236 12.55 0.43 1.26
C THR A 236 13.08 0.13 -0.13
N VAL A 237 12.22 -0.30 -1.04
CA VAL A 237 12.54 -0.41 -2.46
C VAL A 237 12.69 0.99 -3.05
N ILE A 238 13.90 1.36 -3.45
CA ILE A 238 14.26 2.68 -3.99
C ILE A 238 14.41 2.68 -5.51
N GLY A 239 14.52 1.50 -6.13
CA GLY A 239 14.65 1.31 -7.57
C GLY A 239 14.09 -0.04 -8.03
N ILE A 240 13.65 -0.11 -9.28
CA ILE A 240 13.28 -1.36 -9.98
C ILE A 240 14.07 -1.42 -11.27
N ILE A 241 14.77 -2.53 -11.48
CA ILE A 241 15.43 -2.88 -12.72
C ILE A 241 14.44 -3.69 -13.57
N HIS A 242 14.11 -3.16 -14.74
CA HIS A 242 13.26 -3.79 -15.75
C HIS A 242 14.14 -4.36 -16.86
N TYR A 243 14.07 -5.67 -17.07
CA TYR A 243 14.80 -6.33 -18.16
C TYR A 243 13.98 -6.29 -19.44
N LYS A 244 14.49 -5.77 -20.55
CA LYS A 244 13.68 -5.59 -21.77
C LYS A 244 13.29 -6.91 -22.46
N ASP A 245 14.14 -7.92 -22.32
CA ASP A 245 13.97 -9.23 -22.97
C ASP A 245 13.40 -10.30 -22.02
N ARG A 246 12.97 -9.93 -20.81
CA ARG A 246 12.47 -10.87 -19.79
C ARG A 246 11.23 -10.30 -19.11
N ASP A 247 10.31 -11.17 -18.71
CA ASP A 247 9.10 -10.78 -17.95
C ASP A 247 9.36 -10.71 -16.44
N THR A 248 10.59 -10.37 -16.04
CA THR A 248 11.04 -10.33 -14.65
C THR A 248 11.64 -8.97 -14.30
N THR A 249 11.69 -8.67 -13.00
CA THR A 249 12.33 -7.46 -12.47
C THR A 249 13.25 -7.80 -11.33
N LYS A 250 14.20 -6.92 -11.04
CA LYS A 250 15.05 -7.00 -9.84
C LYS A 250 14.97 -5.68 -9.08
N TRP A 251 14.83 -5.73 -7.76
CA TRP A 251 14.59 -4.53 -6.95
C TRP A 251 15.88 -4.01 -6.33
N ILE A 252 15.92 -2.72 -6.02
CA ILE A 252 17.00 -2.10 -5.25
C ILE A 252 16.41 -1.65 -3.92
N VAL A 253 16.90 -2.19 -2.81
CA VAL A 253 16.37 -1.96 -1.46
C VAL A 253 17.41 -1.24 -0.62
N SER A 254 17.01 -0.23 0.15
CA SER A 254 17.91 0.50 1.05
C SER A 254 17.21 1.06 2.29
N ASN A 255 18.02 1.50 3.26
CA ASN A 255 17.55 2.20 4.47
C ASN A 255 17.32 3.70 4.24
N THR A 256 17.79 4.24 3.12
CA THR A 256 17.60 5.64 2.74
C THR A 256 17.40 5.76 1.24
N ILE A 257 16.90 6.91 0.83
CA ILE A 257 16.61 7.30 -0.55
C ILE A 257 17.57 8.39 -1.03
N ASP A 258 18.42 8.90 -0.15
CA ASP A 258 19.37 10.01 -0.39
C ASP A 258 20.63 9.55 -1.13
N PHE A 259 20.46 8.88 -2.26
CA PHE A 259 21.55 8.49 -3.14
C PHE A 259 21.47 9.22 -4.48
N LYS A 260 22.63 9.49 -5.07
CA LYS A 260 22.68 9.84 -6.48
C LYS A 260 22.40 8.58 -7.28
N ILE A 261 21.41 8.66 -8.16
CA ILE A 261 20.96 7.53 -8.99
C ILE A 261 22.13 6.98 -9.81
N ASP A 262 22.92 7.85 -10.44
CA ASP A 262 24.07 7.46 -11.26
C ASP A 262 25.12 6.64 -10.49
N ASP A 263 25.36 6.97 -9.21
CA ASP A 263 26.32 6.24 -8.38
C ASP A 263 25.82 4.80 -8.12
N VAL A 264 24.52 4.65 -7.78
CA VAL A 264 23.90 3.33 -7.59
C VAL A 264 23.97 2.50 -8.86
N ILE A 265 23.66 3.10 -10.01
CA ILE A 265 23.67 2.43 -11.31
C ILE A 265 25.09 1.97 -11.67
N ASN A 266 26.10 2.80 -11.43
CA ASN A 266 27.50 2.43 -11.70
C ASN A 266 27.96 1.25 -10.83
N ASP A 267 27.58 1.25 -9.55
CA ASP A 267 27.95 0.20 -8.61
C ASP A 267 27.31 -1.15 -8.96
N ILE A 268 26.05 -1.18 -9.43
CA ILE A 268 25.37 -2.44 -9.78
C ILE A 268 25.59 -2.85 -11.24
N GLY A 269 25.96 -1.92 -12.12
CA GLY A 269 25.94 -2.14 -13.57
C GLY A 269 26.85 -3.26 -14.06
N HIS A 270 27.98 -3.50 -13.39
CA HIS A 270 28.89 -4.59 -13.74
C HIS A 270 28.31 -5.99 -13.43
N LEU A 271 27.38 -6.09 -12.48
CA LEU A 271 26.68 -7.33 -12.14
C LEU A 271 25.56 -7.67 -13.13
N GLU A 272 25.07 -6.68 -13.86
CA GLU A 272 24.03 -6.79 -14.87
C GLU A 272 24.61 -6.71 -16.31
N TYR A 273 25.91 -7.01 -16.46
CA TYR A 273 26.62 -6.85 -17.73
C TYR A 273 26.01 -7.67 -18.87
N GLY A 274 25.83 -7.03 -20.03
CA GLY A 274 25.35 -7.67 -21.24
C GLY A 274 23.82 -7.84 -21.32
N VAL A 275 23.07 -7.19 -20.42
CA VAL A 275 21.61 -7.19 -20.43
C VAL A 275 21.08 -5.79 -20.75
N ASP A 276 20.08 -5.69 -21.62
CA ASP A 276 19.37 -4.43 -21.87
C ASP A 276 18.31 -4.21 -20.78
N LEU A 277 18.43 -3.10 -20.05
CA LEU A 277 17.61 -2.80 -18.89
C LEU A 277 17.18 -1.32 -18.85
N ASP A 278 16.09 -1.07 -18.14
CA ASP A 278 15.65 0.26 -17.73
C ASP A 278 15.50 0.28 -16.20
N ILE A 279 15.75 1.43 -15.56
CA ILE A 279 15.67 1.56 -14.11
C ILE A 279 14.62 2.61 -13.76
N GLU A 280 13.54 2.14 -13.12
CA GLU A 280 12.55 3.02 -12.53
C GLU A 280 13.00 3.38 -11.11
N TRP A 281 13.00 4.67 -10.77
CA TRP A 281 13.52 5.18 -9.50
C TRP A 281 12.46 5.86 -8.65
N LEU A 282 12.57 5.71 -7.32
CA LEU A 282 11.65 6.33 -6.37
C LEU A 282 11.83 7.85 -6.37
N LYS A 283 10.80 8.56 -6.84
CA LYS A 283 10.77 10.03 -6.84
C LYS A 283 10.16 10.53 -5.54
N ILE A 284 10.86 11.44 -4.87
CA ILE A 284 10.35 12.17 -3.71
C ILE A 284 9.98 13.56 -4.24
N ASN A 285 8.68 13.86 -4.27
CA ASN A 285 8.19 15.21 -4.53
C ASN A 285 8.10 15.99 -3.23
#